data_AF-A0A3N5TLP6-F1
#
_entry.id   AF-A0A3N5TLP6-F1
#
_cell.length_a   1.000
_cell.length_b   1.000
_cell.length_c   1.000
_cell.angle_alpha   90.00
_cell.angle_beta   90.00
_cell.angle_gamma   90.00
#
_symmetry.space_group_name_H-M   'P 1'
#
loop_
_entity.id
_entity.type
_entity.pdbx_description
1 polymer ?
#
loop_
_entity_poly.entity_id
_entity_poly.type
_entity_poly.pdbx_seq_one_letter_code
_entity_poly.pdbx_strand_id
1 'polypeptide(L)'
;ICWMGFQLIRTSVDKDGNTEEPVKTGSVYFRQAFTVSLTNPKVILFFVAFFPLFLRADASLVTLGIMMAHVTVISFIYQAGLVFIGNVIAHKLSALPYARKLATRFAGAALIGFGVKLALGNR
;
A
#
# COMPACT_ATOMS: atom_id res chain seq x y z
N ILE A 1 -6.46 -11.93 -9.21
CA ILE A 1 -6.95 -10.54 -9.09
C ILE A 1 -8.47 -10.45 -9.27
N CYS A 2 -9.04 -11.00 -10.36
CA CYS A 2 -10.50 -11.00 -10.56
C CYS A 2 -11.28 -11.66 -9.41
N TRP A 3 -10.80 -12.78 -8.86
CA TRP A 3 -11.42 -13.45 -7.70
C TRP A 3 -11.50 -12.55 -6.45
N MET A 4 -10.41 -11.85 -6.12
CA MET A 4 -10.39 -10.89 -5.00
C MET A 4 -11.33 -9.71 -5.25
N GLY A 5 -11.37 -9.19 -6.48
CA GLY A 5 -12.30 -8.13 -6.86
C GLY A 5 -13.77 -8.57 -6.76
N PHE A 6 -14.07 -9.80 -7.16
CA PHE A 6 -15.41 -10.39 -7.03
C PHE A 6 -15.81 -10.61 -5.56
N GLN A 7 -14.89 -11.06 -4.70
CA GLN A 7 -15.12 -11.15 -3.26
C GLN A 7 -15.46 -9.78 -2.66
N LEU A 8 -14.71 -8.71 -3.00
CA LEU A 8 -14.98 -7.36 -2.52
C LEU A 8 -16.37 -6.83 -2.93
N ILE A 9 -16.87 -7.20 -4.10
CA ILE A 9 -18.22 -6.83 -4.55
C ILE A 9 -19.31 -7.60 -3.79
N ARG A 10 -19.04 -8.87 -3.41
CA ARG A 10 -19.98 -9.72 -2.67
C ARG A 10 -19.99 -9.49 -1.16
N THR A 11 -18.95 -8.90 -0.59
CA THR A 11 -18.90 -8.62 0.86
C THR A 11 -19.94 -7.57 1.25
N SER A 12 -20.89 -7.96 2.10
CA SER A 12 -21.86 -7.03 2.69
C SER A 12 -21.18 -6.18 3.75
N VAL A 13 -20.85 -4.94 3.38
CA VAL A 13 -20.25 -3.93 4.28
C VAL A 13 -21.10 -3.65 5.54
N ASP A 14 -22.41 -3.98 5.52
CA ASP A 14 -23.34 -3.83 6.65
C ASP A 14 -23.18 -4.88 7.77
N LYS A 15 -22.53 -6.03 7.53
CA LYS A 15 -22.41 -7.09 8.56
C LYS A 15 -21.23 -6.92 9.52
N ASP A 16 -20.31 -6.01 9.24
CA ASP A 16 -19.08 -5.80 10.02
C ASP A 16 -19.17 -4.58 10.96
N GLY A 17 -20.37 -4.24 11.42
CA GLY A 17 -20.55 -3.24 12.48
C GLY A 17 -20.10 -3.72 13.86
N ASN A 18 -19.80 -5.01 14.03
CA ASN A 18 -19.52 -5.63 15.34
C ASN A 18 -18.36 -6.64 15.36
N THR A 19 -17.58 -6.74 14.29
CA THR A 19 -16.25 -7.38 14.39
C THR A 19 -15.27 -6.26 14.70
N GLU A 20 -15.11 -5.96 16.00
CA GLU A 20 -13.93 -5.24 16.47
C GLU A 20 -12.71 -6.02 15.97
N GLU A 21 -12.03 -5.50 14.95
CA GLU A 21 -10.72 -6.04 14.61
C GLU A 21 -9.88 -5.94 15.89
N PRO A 22 -9.30 -7.05 16.38
CA PRO A 22 -8.54 -7.01 17.62
C PRO A 22 -7.44 -5.97 17.44
N VAL A 23 -7.42 -4.98 18.34
CA VAL A 23 -6.45 -3.88 18.30
C VAL A 23 -5.06 -4.49 18.46
N LYS A 24 -4.41 -4.77 17.33
CA LYS A 24 -3.05 -5.31 17.33
C LYS A 24 -2.09 -4.21 17.78
N THR A 25 -1.16 -4.57 18.66
CA THR A 25 -0.09 -3.67 19.08
C THR A 25 0.74 -3.22 17.87
N GLY A 26 1.24 -1.98 17.87
CA GLY A 26 2.07 -1.45 16.78
C GLY A 26 3.27 -2.34 16.40
N SER A 27 3.81 -3.09 17.36
CA SER A 27 4.87 -4.09 17.13
C SER A 27 4.46 -5.19 16.16
N VAL A 28 3.19 -5.64 16.19
CA VAL A 28 2.69 -6.67 15.26
C VAL A 28 2.64 -6.11 13.84
N TYR A 29 2.12 -4.90 13.67
CA TYR A 29 2.10 -4.23 12.37
C TYR A 29 3.52 -3.99 11.84
N PHE A 30 4.44 -3.55 12.70
CA PHE A 30 5.83 -3.36 12.34
C PHE A 30 6.49 -4.67 11.87
N ARG A 31 6.35 -5.77 12.64
CA ARG A 31 6.89 -7.09 12.27
C ARG A 31 6.28 -7.60 10.98
N GLN A 32 4.99 -7.45 10.79
CA GLN A 32 4.32 -7.85 9.56
C GLN A 32 4.84 -7.04 8.36
N ALA A 33 4.84 -5.70 8.46
CA ALA A 33 5.33 -4.82 7.40
C ALA A 33 6.81 -5.06 7.07
N PHE A 34 7.65 -5.25 8.08
CA PHE A 34 9.06 -5.58 7.92
C PHE A 34 9.24 -6.91 7.20
N THR A 35 8.54 -7.96 7.64
CA THR A 35 8.63 -9.29 7.03
C THR A 35 8.16 -9.27 5.59
N VAL A 36 7.03 -8.61 5.30
CA VAL A 36 6.49 -8.47 3.94
C VAL A 36 7.47 -7.69 3.05
N SER A 37 8.06 -6.62 3.57
CA SER A 37 9.01 -5.80 2.81
C SER A 37 10.28 -6.57 2.47
N LEU A 38 10.82 -7.33 3.44
CA LEU A 38 12.02 -8.13 3.25
C LEU A 38 11.79 -9.33 2.32
N THR A 39 10.60 -9.94 2.39
CA THR A 39 10.21 -11.10 1.57
C THR A 39 9.75 -10.69 0.17
N ASN A 40 9.71 -9.39 -0.16
CA ASN A 40 9.32 -8.92 -1.49
C ASN A 40 10.56 -8.69 -2.37
N PRO A 41 11.02 -9.71 -3.13
CA PRO A 41 12.23 -9.59 -3.94
C PRO A 41 12.09 -8.51 -5.02
N LYS A 42 10.87 -8.21 -5.47
CA LYS A 42 10.63 -7.19 -6.50
C LYS A 42 11.07 -5.80 -6.03
N VAL A 43 10.81 -5.45 -4.77
CA VAL A 43 11.20 -4.16 -4.20
C VAL A 43 12.72 -4.07 -4.09
N ILE A 44 13.37 -5.13 -3.61
CA ILE A 44 14.83 -5.20 -3.48
C ILE A 44 15.50 -5.10 -4.86
N LEU A 45 15.03 -5.89 -5.84
CA LEU A 45 15.55 -5.88 -7.20
C LEU A 45 15.37 -4.52 -7.87
N PHE A 46 14.22 -3.86 -7.67
CA PHE A 46 14.02 -2.49 -8.14
C PHE A 46 15.06 -1.55 -7.51
N PHE A 47 15.24 -1.59 -6.20
CA PHE A 47 16.19 -0.70 -5.54
C PHE A 47 17.63 -0.96 -6.02
N VAL A 48 18.08 -2.21 -6.10
CA VAL A 48 19.43 -2.57 -6.59
C VAL A 48 19.61 -2.18 -8.05
N ALA A 49 18.58 -2.29 -8.89
CA ALA A 49 18.67 -1.94 -10.30
C ALA A 49 18.68 -0.44 -10.55
N PHE A 50 17.92 0.36 -9.78
CA PHE A 50 17.76 1.79 -10.01
C PHE A 50 18.66 2.67 -9.14
N PHE A 51 19.04 2.23 -7.94
CA PHE A 51 19.85 3.03 -7.01
C PHE A 51 21.22 3.42 -7.58
N PRO A 52 21.98 2.53 -8.24
CA PRO A 52 23.26 2.88 -8.83
C PRO A 52 23.17 3.95 -9.92
N LEU A 53 22.03 4.08 -10.60
CA LEU A 53 21.85 5.10 -11.66
C LEU A 53 21.85 6.52 -11.10
N PHE A 54 21.56 6.69 -9.80
CA PHE A 54 21.59 7.98 -9.14
C PHE A 54 22.97 8.32 -8.55
N LEU A 55 23.92 7.37 -8.59
CA LEU A 55 25.28 7.55 -8.10
C LEU A 55 26.26 7.69 -9.26
N ARG A 56 27.24 8.56 -9.08
CA ARG A 56 28.43 8.55 -9.93
C ARG A 56 29.36 7.42 -9.50
N ALA A 57 30.11 6.85 -10.44
CA ALA A 57 31.03 5.75 -10.17
C ALA A 57 32.12 6.08 -9.12
N ASP A 58 32.42 7.38 -8.94
CA ASP A 58 33.40 7.92 -8.00
C ASP A 58 32.78 8.43 -6.66
N ALA A 59 31.49 8.14 -6.41
CA ALA A 59 30.80 8.68 -5.24
C ALA A 59 31.33 8.10 -3.92
N SER A 60 31.53 8.98 -2.93
CA SER A 60 31.95 8.59 -1.58
C SER A 60 30.84 7.88 -0.79
N LEU A 61 31.21 7.09 0.21
CA LEU A 61 30.25 6.47 1.15
C LEU A 61 29.38 7.52 1.87
N VAL A 62 29.92 8.72 2.10
CA VAL A 62 29.17 9.83 2.70
C VAL A 62 28.06 10.31 1.75
N THR A 63 28.36 10.46 0.47
CA THR A 63 27.36 10.81 -0.56
C THR A 63 26.23 9.78 -0.61
N LEU A 64 26.58 8.48 -0.56
CA LEU A 64 25.61 7.39 -0.52
C LEU A 64 24.71 7.48 0.72
N GLY A 65 25.29 7.67 1.92
CA GLY A 65 24.55 7.84 3.16
C GLY A 65 23.58 9.03 3.12
N ILE A 66 24.04 10.17 2.59
CA ILE A 66 23.21 11.38 2.42
C ILE A 66 22.04 11.11 1.48
N MET A 67 22.27 10.45 0.33
CA MET A 67 21.19 10.14 -0.62
C MET A 67 20.15 9.17 -0.02
N MET A 68 20.60 8.13 0.68
CA MET A 68 19.69 7.22 1.38
C MET A 68 18.87 7.95 2.44
N ALA A 69 19.48 8.85 3.21
CA ALA A 69 18.78 9.67 4.18
C ALA A 69 17.74 10.58 3.52
N HIS A 70 18.09 11.27 2.42
CA HIS A 70 17.15 12.12 1.68
C HIS A 70 15.92 11.35 1.19
N VAL A 71 16.14 10.20 0.52
CA VAL A 71 15.04 9.36 0.02
C VAL A 71 14.19 8.84 1.18
N THR A 72 14.82 8.45 2.29
CA THR A 72 14.12 7.96 3.49
C THR A 72 13.26 9.06 4.11
N VAL A 73 13.77 10.28 4.26
CA VAL A 73 13.03 11.41 4.85
C VAL A 73 11.82 11.79 3.99
N ILE A 74 12.01 11.92 2.67
CA ILE A 74 10.90 12.23 1.75
C ILE A 74 9.84 11.13 1.80
N SER A 75 10.26 9.87 1.75
CA SER A 75 9.36 8.72 1.82
C SER A 75 8.60 8.69 3.15
N PHE A 76 9.29 8.96 4.26
CA PHE A 76 8.67 9.01 5.58
C PHE A 76 7.62 10.12 5.68
N ILE A 77 7.95 11.34 5.25
CA ILE A 77 7.01 12.48 5.24
C ILE A 77 5.78 12.15 4.38
N TYR A 78 6.00 11.60 3.19
CA TYR A 78 4.92 11.22 2.28
C TYR A 78 4.00 10.15 2.89
N GLN A 79 4.57 9.07 3.44
CA GLN A 79 3.81 7.99 4.07
C GLN A 79 3.07 8.46 5.33
N ALA A 80 3.74 9.26 6.18
CA ALA A 80 3.11 9.84 7.36
C ALA A 80 1.92 10.74 6.96
N GLY A 81 2.11 11.60 5.95
CA GLY A 81 1.05 12.43 5.39
C GLY A 81 -0.15 11.61 4.91
N LEU A 82 0.11 10.54 4.14
CA LEU A 82 -0.93 9.61 3.69
C LEU A 82 -1.69 8.96 4.84
N VAL A 83 -0.99 8.52 5.90
CA VAL A 83 -1.62 7.90 7.07
C VAL A 83 -2.48 8.90 7.82
N PHE A 84 -1.98 10.11 8.11
CA PHE A 84 -2.75 11.12 8.83
C PHE A 84 -3.97 11.58 8.04
N ILE A 85 -3.80 11.91 6.76
CA ILE A 85 -4.89 12.33 5.88
C ILE A 85 -5.91 11.19 5.73
N GLY A 86 -5.42 9.97 5.49
CA GLY A 86 -6.25 8.77 5.38
C GLY A 86 -7.08 8.52 6.63
N ASN A 87 -6.50 8.69 7.82
CA ASN A 87 -7.21 8.52 9.09
C ASN A 87 -8.31 9.59 9.28
N VAL A 88 -8.00 10.86 8.97
CA VAL A 88 -8.99 11.95 9.03
C VAL A 88 -10.14 11.70 8.06
N ILE A 89 -9.83 11.30 6.83
CA ILE A 89 -10.82 10.99 5.79
C ILE A 89 -11.66 9.78 6.21
N ALA A 90 -11.03 8.71 6.73
CA ALA A 90 -11.72 7.52 7.22
C ALA A 90 -12.67 7.84 8.37
N HIS A 91 -12.25 8.66 9.34
CA HIS A 91 -13.10 9.09 10.45
C HIS A 91 -14.25 10.00 9.99
N LYS A 92 -14.06 10.82 8.96
CA LYS A 92 -15.18 11.62 8.39
C LYS A 92 -16.17 10.76 7.61
N LEU A 93 -15.67 9.78 6.85
CA LEU A 93 -16.48 8.88 6.04
C LEU A 93 -17.13 7.76 6.85
N SER A 94 -16.64 7.44 8.06
CA SER A 94 -17.25 6.44 8.93
C SER A 94 -18.66 6.85 9.39
N ALA A 95 -18.94 8.15 9.43
CA ALA A 95 -20.29 8.67 9.66
C ALA A 95 -21.26 8.40 8.49
N LEU A 96 -20.75 8.03 7.31
CA LEU A 96 -21.52 7.78 6.09
C LEU A 96 -21.42 6.29 5.70
N PRO A 97 -22.36 5.42 6.13
CA PRO A 97 -22.29 3.98 5.86
C PRO A 97 -22.26 3.65 4.35
N TYR A 98 -22.87 4.49 3.52
CA TYR A 98 -22.87 4.33 2.07
C TYR A 98 -21.50 4.56 1.43
N ALA A 99 -20.66 5.43 2.01
CA ALA A 99 -19.39 5.80 1.41
C ALA A 99 -18.37 4.64 1.49
N ARG A 100 -18.32 3.93 2.61
CA ARG A 100 -17.52 2.70 2.75
C ARG A 100 -17.96 1.64 1.74
N LYS A 101 -19.27 1.45 1.56
CA LYS A 101 -19.85 0.50 0.59
C LYS A 101 -19.48 0.85 -0.85
N LEU A 102 -19.55 2.13 -1.20
CA LEU A 102 -19.22 2.61 -2.53
C LEU A 102 -17.71 2.46 -2.82
N ALA A 103 -16.85 2.83 -1.88
CA ALA A 103 -15.40 2.67 -1.99
C ALA A 103 -14.99 1.20 -2.19
N THR A 104 -15.55 0.27 -1.40
CA THR A 104 -15.29 -1.17 -1.54
C THR A 104 -15.74 -1.70 -2.91
N ARG A 105 -16.91 -1.28 -3.39
CA ARG A 105 -17.42 -1.68 -4.71
C ARG A 105 -16.56 -1.13 -5.85
N PHE A 106 -16.13 0.13 -5.78
CA PHE A 106 -15.23 0.73 -6.76
C PHE A 106 -13.88 0.00 -6.79
N ALA A 107 -13.30 -0.31 -5.63
CA ALA A 107 -12.05 -1.08 -5.56
C ALA A 107 -12.21 -2.48 -6.17
N GLY A 108 -13.30 -3.19 -5.86
CA GLY A 108 -13.60 -4.50 -6.44
C GLY A 108 -13.77 -4.44 -7.97
N ALA A 109 -14.52 -3.46 -8.48
CA ALA A 109 -14.71 -3.24 -9.90
C ALA A 109 -13.38 -2.91 -10.62
N ALA A 110 -12.55 -2.06 -10.02
CA ALA A 110 -11.23 -1.72 -10.56
C ALA A 110 -10.31 -2.96 -10.63
N LEU A 111 -10.33 -3.83 -9.62
CA LEU A 111 -9.56 -5.07 -9.62
C LEU A 111 -10.02 -6.04 -10.70
N ILE A 112 -11.33 -6.22 -10.88
CA ILE A 112 -11.87 -7.04 -11.97
C ILE A 112 -11.49 -6.45 -13.32
N GLY A 113 -11.70 -5.14 -13.51
CA GLY A 113 -11.34 -4.44 -14.74
C GLY A 113 -9.85 -4.58 -15.09
N PHE A 114 -8.98 -4.42 -14.09
CA PHE A 114 -7.54 -4.62 -14.27
C PHE A 114 -7.20 -6.07 -14.63
N GLY A 115 -7.80 -7.05 -13.95
CA GLY A 115 -7.57 -8.46 -14.25
C GLY A 115 -8.07 -8.88 -15.64
N VAL A 116 -9.22 -8.36 -16.09
CA VAL A 116 -9.71 -8.55 -17.46
C VAL A 116 -8.78 -7.91 -18.47
N LYS A 117 -8.36 -6.66 -18.25
CA LYS A 117 -7.38 -5.99 -19.13
C LYS A 117 -6.09 -6.79 -19.25
N LEU A 118 -5.59 -7.33 -18.14
CA LEU A 118 -4.37 -8.13 -18.11
C LEU A 118 -4.53 -9.44 -18.87
N ALA A 119 -5.67 -10.13 -18.73
CA ALA A 119 -5.96 -11.35 -19.48
C ALA A 119 -6.09 -11.10 -20.99
N LEU A 120 -6.66 -9.95 -21.39
CA LEU A 120 -6.80 -9.56 -22.80
C LEU A 120 -5.48 -9.07 -23.40
N GLY A 121 -4.65 -8.37 -22.62
CA GLY A 121 -3.34 -7.86 -23.03
C GLY A 121 -2.20 -8.89 -22.95
N ASN A 122 -2.46 -10.08 -22.38
CA ASN A 122 -1.54 -11.21 -22.35
C ASN A 122 -1.85 -12.22 -23.49
N ARG A 123 -2.38 -11.74 -24.61
CA ARG A 123 -2.50 -12.48 -25.88
C ARG A 123 -1.48 -11.95 -26.88
#